data_AF-B2VBF2-F1
#
_entry.id   AF-B2VBF2-F1
#
_cell.length_a   1.000
_cell.length_b   1.000
_cell.length_c   1.000
_cell.angle_alpha   90.00
_cell.angle_beta   90.00
_cell.angle_gamma   90.00
#
_symmetry.space_group_name_H-M   'P 1'
#
loop_
_entity.id
_entity.type
_entity.pdbx_description
1 polymer ?
#
loop_
_entity_poly.entity_id
_entity_poly.type
_entity_poly.pdbx_seq_one_letter_code
_entity_poly.pdbx_strand_id
1 'polypeptide(L)'
;MRMTARKKEILSYYQPDNLEWVTGEIGPPPFDVSGLAYLVCGLDSFDTRHHLESTRRTLETMVKDGLLEKVTSFERRQDTTQSGDGKGIWCNCSRYGLPGSCLVVRDEGGKVEAIDGEAVRIDN
;
A
#
# COMPACT_ATOMS: atom_id res chain seq x y z
N MET A 1 -22.53 -5.40 2.76
CA MET A 1 -21.34 -6.20 3.14
C MET A 1 -21.35 -6.47 4.65
N ARG A 2 -20.86 -7.64 5.09
CA ARG A 2 -20.57 -7.91 6.52
C ARG A 2 -19.20 -7.37 6.90
N MET A 3 -19.15 -6.51 7.92
CA MET A 3 -17.89 -6.05 8.51
C MET A 3 -17.31 -7.17 9.39
N THR A 4 -16.17 -7.73 8.99
CA THR A 4 -15.47 -8.79 9.74
C THR A 4 -14.41 -8.21 10.66
N ALA A 5 -13.94 -8.98 11.64
CA ALA A 5 -12.85 -8.57 12.52
C ALA A 5 -11.61 -8.14 11.72
N ARG A 6 -11.22 -8.94 10.71
CA ARG A 6 -10.10 -8.63 9.81
C ARG A 6 -10.26 -7.30 9.06
N LYS A 7 -11.48 -6.94 8.61
CA LYS A 7 -11.70 -5.65 7.93
C LYS A 7 -11.59 -4.48 8.90
N LYS A 8 -12.07 -4.63 10.14
CA LYS A 8 -11.93 -3.62 11.19
C LYS A 8 -10.47 -3.42 11.58
N GLU A 9 -9.73 -4.51 11.70
CA GLU A 9 -8.29 -4.51 11.97
C GLU A 9 -7.53 -3.75 10.87
N ILE A 10 -7.75 -4.08 9.59
CA ILE A 10 -7.15 -3.34 8.46
C ILE A 10 -7.49 -1.84 8.52
N LEU A 11 -8.73 -1.47 8.81
CA LEU A 11 -9.13 -0.06 8.93
C LEU A 11 -8.47 0.63 10.13
N SER A 12 -8.22 -0.10 11.23
CA SER A 12 -7.57 0.46 12.41
C SER A 12 -6.15 0.93 12.14
N TYR A 13 -5.44 0.34 11.16
CA TYR A 13 -4.10 0.78 10.75
C TYR A 13 -4.06 2.17 10.12
N TYR A 14 -5.20 2.66 9.61
CA TYR A 14 -5.30 4.02 9.08
C TYR A 14 -5.74 5.04 10.15
N GLN A 15 -6.04 4.60 11.38
CA GLN A 15 -6.41 5.52 12.46
C GLN A 15 -5.17 6.27 12.96
N PRO A 16 -5.28 7.56 13.35
CA PRO A 16 -4.14 8.36 13.79
C PRO A 16 -3.33 7.72 14.91
N ASP A 17 -4.03 7.08 15.87
CA ASP A 17 -3.42 6.40 17.02
C ASP A 17 -2.49 5.24 16.60
N ASN A 18 -2.76 4.61 15.45
CA ASN A 18 -1.97 3.51 14.93
C ASN A 18 -1.03 3.92 13.79
N LEU A 19 -1.34 5.02 13.11
CA LEU A 19 -0.68 5.39 11.87
C LEU A 19 0.82 5.65 12.07
N GLU A 20 1.20 6.20 13.22
CA GLU A 20 2.61 6.48 13.54
C GLU A 20 3.44 5.20 13.56
N TRP A 21 3.02 4.18 14.32
CA TRP A 21 3.76 2.92 14.42
C TRP A 21 3.66 2.10 13.14
N VAL A 22 2.49 2.09 12.47
CA VAL A 22 2.30 1.41 11.17
C VAL A 22 3.24 1.99 10.12
N THR A 23 3.37 3.33 10.09
CA THR A 23 4.28 4.01 9.16
C THR A 23 5.75 3.67 9.44
N GLY A 24 6.11 3.47 10.71
CA GLY A 24 7.45 3.01 11.10
C GLY A 24 7.75 1.59 10.61
N GLU A 25 6.75 0.70 10.58
CA GLU A 25 6.92 -0.70 10.20
C GLU A 25 6.88 -0.94 8.69
N ILE A 26 5.89 -0.37 7.99
CA ILE A 26 5.60 -0.70 6.58
C ILE A 26 5.64 0.51 5.64
N GLY A 27 6.02 1.68 6.17
CA GLY A 27 6.00 2.95 5.43
C GLY A 27 4.62 3.62 5.43
N PRO A 28 4.53 4.87 4.94
CA PRO A 28 3.30 5.64 4.99
C PRO A 28 2.23 5.09 4.03
N PRO A 29 0.94 5.34 4.28
CA PRO A 29 -0.13 4.99 3.35
C PRO A 29 0.02 5.78 2.03
N PRO A 30 -0.49 5.27 0.90
CA PRO A 30 -1.28 4.05 0.76
C PRO A 30 -0.42 2.78 0.95
N PHE A 31 -0.92 1.82 1.71
CA PHE A 31 -0.17 0.62 2.09
C PHE A 31 -0.23 -0.44 0.98
N ASP A 32 0.80 -1.26 0.83
CA ASP A 32 0.80 -2.35 -0.13
C ASP A 32 0.27 -3.66 0.47
N VAL A 33 0.05 -4.66 -0.38
CA VAL A 33 -0.46 -5.98 0.05
C VAL A 33 0.49 -6.65 1.04
N SER A 34 1.81 -6.55 0.81
CA SER A 34 2.83 -7.17 1.65
C SER A 34 2.85 -6.59 3.06
N GLY A 35 2.88 -5.26 3.20
CA GLY A 35 2.86 -4.60 4.51
C GLY A 35 1.59 -4.92 5.28
N LEU A 36 0.42 -4.84 4.64
CA LEU A 36 -0.83 -5.19 5.30
C LEU A 36 -0.93 -6.69 5.63
N ALA A 37 -0.37 -7.58 4.80
CA ALA A 37 -0.34 -9.00 5.11
C ALA A 37 0.60 -9.29 6.30
N TYR A 38 1.73 -8.60 6.38
CA TYR A 38 2.64 -8.68 7.51
C TYR A 38 1.95 -8.25 8.82
N LEU A 39 1.21 -7.14 8.80
CA LEU A 39 0.49 -6.67 9.99
C LEU A 39 -0.66 -7.61 10.40
N VAL A 40 -1.43 -8.14 9.45
CA VAL A 40 -2.60 -8.98 9.73
C VAL A 40 -2.25 -10.44 10.03
N CYS A 41 -1.19 -10.97 9.43
CA CYS A 41 -0.79 -12.38 9.55
C CYS A 41 0.49 -12.58 10.38
N GLY A 42 1.18 -11.52 10.78
CA GLY A 42 2.43 -11.58 11.55
C GLY A 42 3.64 -12.04 10.72
N LEU A 43 4.74 -12.35 11.41
CA LEU A 43 6.02 -12.79 10.81
C LEU A 43 5.91 -14.10 9.99
N ASP A 44 4.84 -14.88 10.16
CA ASP A 44 4.55 -16.07 9.33
C ASP A 44 4.12 -15.70 7.89
N SER A 45 3.93 -14.41 7.58
CA SER A 45 3.54 -13.93 6.24
C SER A 45 4.62 -14.09 5.17
N PHE A 46 5.89 -14.21 5.57
CA PHE A 46 7.01 -14.32 4.62
C PHE A 46 7.09 -15.70 3.94
N ASP A 47 6.52 -16.74 4.55
CA ASP A 47 6.59 -18.12 4.02
C ASP A 47 5.40 -18.50 3.13
N THR A 48 4.37 -17.65 3.02
CA THR A 48 3.06 -18.12 2.55
C THR A 48 2.42 -17.17 1.54
N ARG A 49 2.62 -17.50 0.26
CA ARG A 49 1.83 -17.00 -0.88
C ARG A 49 0.31 -16.98 -0.60
N HIS A 50 -0.16 -17.91 0.22
CA HIS A 50 -1.56 -17.98 0.68
C HIS A 50 -1.99 -16.78 1.54
N HIS A 51 -1.14 -16.28 2.44
CA HIS A 51 -1.46 -15.10 3.25
C HIS A 51 -1.54 -13.84 2.39
N LEU A 52 -0.58 -13.64 1.48
CA LEU A 52 -0.62 -12.54 0.51
C LEU A 52 -1.89 -12.57 -0.35
N GLU A 53 -2.25 -13.72 -0.93
CA GLU A 53 -3.48 -13.83 -1.74
C GLU A 53 -4.76 -13.65 -0.91
N SER A 54 -4.79 -14.15 0.34
CA SER A 54 -5.93 -13.96 1.24
C SER A 54 -6.13 -12.47 1.59
N THR A 55 -5.04 -11.78 1.91
CA THR A 55 -5.05 -10.34 2.21
C THR A 55 -5.44 -9.55 0.98
N ARG A 56 -4.84 -9.84 -0.19
CA ARG A 56 -5.20 -9.21 -1.47
C ARG A 56 -6.70 -9.30 -1.75
N ARG A 57 -7.30 -10.50 -1.66
CA ARG A 57 -8.74 -10.68 -1.89
C ARG A 57 -9.59 -9.90 -0.89
N THR A 58 -9.14 -9.79 0.35
CA THR A 58 -9.82 -8.99 1.37
C THR A 58 -9.79 -7.51 1.01
N LEU A 59 -8.64 -6.99 0.59
CA LEU A 59 -8.48 -5.60 0.17
C LEU A 59 -9.30 -5.27 -1.07
N GLU A 60 -9.28 -6.12 -2.10
CA GLU A 60 -10.11 -5.94 -3.30
C GLU A 60 -11.61 -5.93 -2.97
N THR A 61 -12.03 -6.73 -1.97
CA THR A 61 -13.42 -6.69 -1.48
C THR A 61 -13.70 -5.36 -0.79
N MET A 62 -12.81 -4.88 0.09
CA MET A 62 -12.96 -3.59 0.76
C MET A 62 -13.00 -2.41 -0.23
N VAL A 63 -12.24 -2.48 -1.33
CA VAL A 63 -12.28 -1.51 -2.43
C VAL A 63 -13.62 -1.55 -3.15
N LYS A 64 -14.09 -2.74 -3.52
CA LYS A 64 -15.41 -2.90 -4.15
C LYS A 64 -16.54 -2.35 -3.29
N ASP A 65 -16.39 -2.44 -1.98
CA ASP A 65 -17.35 -1.95 -1.01
C ASP A 65 -17.14 -0.48 -0.60
N GLY A 66 -16.18 0.23 -1.22
CA GLY A 66 -15.94 1.66 -1.01
C GLY A 66 -15.28 2.03 0.33
N LEU A 67 -14.72 1.06 1.04
CA LEU A 67 -13.99 1.30 2.30
C LEU A 67 -12.54 1.74 2.06
N LEU A 68 -11.98 1.36 0.92
CA LEU A 68 -10.62 1.68 0.51
C LEU A 68 -10.62 2.08 -0.96
N GLU A 69 -9.61 2.84 -1.36
CA GLU A 69 -9.28 3.10 -2.75
C GLU A 69 -8.02 2.33 -3.14
N LYS A 70 -7.98 1.84 -4.37
CA LYS A 70 -6.81 1.16 -4.94
C LYS A 70 -6.09 2.11 -5.88
N VAL A 71 -4.80 2.28 -5.66
CA VAL A 71 -3.89 3.02 -6.52
C VAL A 71 -2.86 2.04 -7.08
N THR A 72 -2.64 2.08 -8.40
CA THR A 72 -1.52 1.35 -9.01
C THR A 72 -0.31 2.29 -9.02
N SER A 73 0.72 1.92 -8.28
CA SER A 73 1.98 2.66 -8.19
C SER A 73 3.06 1.92 -8.98
N PHE A 74 3.80 2.63 -9.83
CA PHE A 74 4.94 2.05 -10.54
C PHE A 74 6.17 2.24 -9.68
N GLU A 75 6.67 1.16 -9.06
CA GLU A 75 7.71 1.25 -8.03
C GLU A 75 8.89 0.36 -8.35
N ARG A 76 10.09 0.83 -7.99
CA ARG A 76 11.31 0.05 -8.07
C ARG A 76 11.47 -0.81 -6.81
N ARG A 77 11.32 -2.13 -6.95
CA ARG A 77 11.54 -3.10 -5.85
C ARG A 77 12.73 -3.99 -6.12
N GLN A 78 13.40 -4.42 -5.05
CA GLN A 78 14.52 -5.35 -5.15
C GLN A 78 14.04 -6.68 -5.74
N ASP A 79 14.73 -7.18 -6.76
CA ASP A 79 14.44 -8.50 -7.32
C ASP A 79 14.85 -9.57 -6.30
N THR A 80 14.01 -10.57 -6.05
CA THR A 80 14.29 -11.75 -5.22
C THR A 80 15.61 -12.47 -5.56
N THR A 81 16.16 -12.23 -6.75
CA THR A 81 17.42 -12.79 -7.25
C THR A 81 18.64 -11.87 -7.03
N GLN A 82 18.43 -10.62 -6.59
CA GLN A 82 19.49 -9.63 -6.36
C GLN A 82 19.67 -9.35 -4.87
N SER A 83 20.75 -9.88 -4.32
CA SER A 83 21.28 -9.46 -3.02
C SER A 83 22.07 -8.14 -3.18
N GLY A 84 21.71 -7.09 -2.44
CA GLY A 84 22.45 -5.82 -2.39
C GLY A 84 21.90 -4.70 -3.29
N ASP A 85 22.77 -3.76 -3.69
CA ASP A 85 22.50 -2.49 -4.41
C ASP A 85 22.13 -2.69 -5.90
N GLY A 86 21.36 -3.75 -6.18
CA GLY A 86 20.86 -4.04 -7.51
C GLY A 86 19.89 -2.96 -7.99
N LYS A 87 19.87 -2.70 -9.30
CA LYS A 87 19.05 -1.63 -9.92
C LYS A 87 17.54 -1.75 -9.69
N GLY A 88 17.06 -2.80 -9.01
CA GLY A 88 15.66 -3.09 -8.78
C GLY A 88 14.88 -3.32 -10.08
N ILE A 89 13.70 -3.88 -9.96
CA ILE A 89 12.74 -3.99 -11.07
C ILE A 89 11.61 -3.02 -10.81
N TRP A 90 11.28 -2.24 -11.84
CA TRP A 90 10.06 -1.46 -11.85
C TRP A 90 8.85 -2.39 -12.01
N CYS A 91 7.97 -2.40 -11.02
CA CYS A 91 6.77 -3.22 -11.03
C CYS A 91 5.53 -2.42 -10.63
N ASN A 92 4.39 -2.78 -11.23
CA ASN A 92 3.10 -2.24 -10.85
C ASN A 92 2.69 -2.83 -9.50
N CYS A 93 2.69 -1.98 -8.47
CA CYS A 93 2.29 -2.32 -7.11
C CYS A 93 0.89 -1.80 -6.83
N SER A 94 0.02 -2.68 -6.34
CA SER A 94 -1.29 -2.28 -5.83
C SER A 94 -1.15 -1.73 -4.42
N ARG A 95 -1.49 -0.46 -4.26
CA ARG A 95 -1.48 0.29 -3.02
C ARG A 95 -2.93 0.58 -2.62
N TYR A 96 -3.24 0.55 -1.32
CA TYR A 96 -4.57 0.73 -0.78
C TYR A 96 -4.58 1.89 0.21
N GLY A 97 -5.52 2.81 0.04
CA GLY A 97 -5.67 4.01 0.88
C GLY A 97 -7.11 4.19 1.35
N LEU A 98 -7.33 5.11 2.28
CA LEU A 98 -8.69 5.53 2.61
C LEU A 98 -9.28 6.35 1.45
N PRO A 99 -10.60 6.31 1.22
CA PRO A 99 -11.21 7.14 0.19
C PRO A 99 -10.89 8.62 0.39
N GLY A 100 -10.51 9.31 -0.69
CA GLY A 100 -10.08 10.71 -0.62
C GLY A 100 -8.66 10.94 -0.08
N SER A 101 -7.90 9.89 0.24
CA SER A 101 -6.47 10.02 0.55
C SER A 101 -5.66 10.07 -0.76
N CYS A 102 -5.55 11.23 -1.39
CA CYS A 102 -4.62 11.43 -2.50
C CYS A 102 -3.20 11.64 -1.95
N LEU A 103 -2.29 10.70 -2.20
CA LEU A 103 -0.86 10.89 -1.94
C LEU A 103 -0.16 11.22 -3.26
N VAL A 104 0.34 12.45 -3.37
CA VAL A 104 1.20 12.86 -4.48
C VAL A 104 2.59 12.28 -4.22
N VAL A 105 2.99 11.28 -4.99
CA VAL A 105 4.35 10.74 -4.95
C VAL A 105 5.21 11.54 -5.91
N ARG A 106 6.38 12.00 -5.47
CA ARG A 106 7.34 12.67 -6.35
C ARG A 106 7.91 11.65 -7.33
N ASP A 107 7.80 11.95 -8.61
CA ASP A 107 8.43 11.17 -9.67
C ASP A 107 9.96 11.24 -9.53
N GLU A 108 10.60 10.09 -9.37
CA GLU A 108 12.06 9.95 -9.45
C GLU A 108 12.51 9.52 -10.87
N GLY A 109 11.56 9.31 -11.78
CA GLY A 109 11.71 8.88 -13.17
C GLY A 109 12.15 9.99 -14.11
N GLY A 110 13.30 10.61 -13.82
CA GLY A 110 14.04 11.54 -14.69
C GLY A 110 13.36 12.03 -15.98
N LYS A 111 12.83 13.26 -15.93
CA LYS A 111 12.67 14.26 -17.01
C LYS A 111 11.85 13.95 -18.26
N VAL A 112 11.30 12.75 -18.48
CA VAL A 112 10.60 12.50 -19.76
C VAL A 112 9.14 12.98 -19.75
N GLU A 113 8.42 12.95 -18.61
CA GLU A 113 7.01 13.37 -18.54
C GLU A 113 6.61 13.99 -17.18
N ALA A 114 7.45 14.86 -16.62
CA ALA A 114 7.08 15.59 -15.40
C ALA A 114 5.94 16.58 -15.71
N ILE A 115 4.89 16.56 -14.89
CA ILE A 115 3.82 17.58 -14.96
C ILE A 115 4.38 18.86 -14.33
N ASP A 116 4.61 19.88 -15.16
CA ASP A 116 4.95 21.21 -14.67
C ASP A 116 3.74 21.84 -13.96
N GLY A 117 3.90 22.21 -12.69
CA GLY A 117 2.84 22.89 -11.91
C GLY A 117 3.06 22.85 -10.40
N GLU A 118 2.36 23.74 -9.69
CA GLU A 118 2.28 23.71 -8.22
C GLU A 118 1.17 22.73 -7.79
N ALA A 119 1.51 21.73 -6.97
CA ALA A 119 0.54 20.79 -6.44
C ALA A 119 -0.28 21.45 -5.32
N VAL A 120 -1.56 21.71 -5.58
CA VAL A 120 -2.50 22.23 -4.58
C VAL A 120 -3.31 21.08 -4.01
N ARG A 121 -3.21 20.86 -2.70
CA ARG A 121 -4.08 19.93 -1.99
C ARG A 121 -5.46 20.60 -1.87
N ILE A 122 -6.49 19.98 -2.44
CA ILE A 122 -7.86 20.44 -2.28
C ILE A 122 -8.42 19.74 -1.03
N ASP A 123 -8.61 20.49 0.05
CA ASP A 123 -9.30 20.01 1.23
C ASP A 123 -10.82 20.05 0.97
N ASN A 124 -11.49 18.90 1.11
CA ASN A 124 -12.96 18.77 1.06
C ASN A 124 -13.56 18.86 2.46
#